data_AF-A0A1Z4RPV1-F1
#
_entry.id   AF-A0A1Z4RPV1-F1
#
_cell.length_a   1.000
_cell.length_b   1.000
_cell.length_c   1.000
_cell.angle_alpha   90.00
_cell.angle_beta   90.00
_cell.angle_gamma   90.00
#
_symmetry.space_group_name_H-M   'P 1'
#
loop_
_entity.id
_entity.type
_entity.pdbx_description
1 polymer ?
#
loop_
_entity_poly.entity_id
_entity_poly.type
_entity_poly.pdbx_seq_one_letter_code
_entity_poly.pdbx_strand_id
1 'polypeptide(L)' 'MQLKINLPDTLTAEKTSQIIKKIENILEEVGVNLDVENNLEKDIEPWDELDIENIAIDTEIEDFTINHDYYLYGNPKQS' A
#
# COMPACT_ATOMS: atom_id res chain seq x y z
N MET A 1 20.01 -18.06 13.05
CA MET A 1 19.51 -19.03 12.04
C MET A 1 18.49 -18.30 11.19
N GLN A 2 18.48 -18.47 9.87
CA GLN A 2 17.50 -17.85 8.98
C GLN A 2 16.53 -18.92 8.47
N LEU A 3 15.23 -18.73 8.68
CA LEU A 3 14.17 -19.63 8.21
C LEU A 3 13.50 -18.97 7.00
N LYS A 4 13.65 -19.57 5.82
CA LYS A 4 12.97 -19.10 4.60
C LYS A 4 11.75 -19.99 4.33
N ILE A 5 10.56 -19.41 4.35
CA ILE A 5 9.29 -20.12 4.08
C ILE A 5 8.78 -19.65 2.72
N ASN A 6 8.70 -20.57 1.76
CA ASN A 6 8.09 -20.29 0.46
C ASN A 6 6.60 -20.59 0.55
N LEU A 7 5.77 -19.55 0.55
CA LEU A 7 4.32 -19.67 0.52
C LEU A 7 3.82 -19.61 -0.94
N PRO A 8 2.75 -20.36 -1.30
CA PRO A 8 2.13 -20.22 -2.61
C PRO A 8 1.43 -18.85 -2.75
N ASP A 9 1.57 -18.20 -3.90
CA ASP A 9 0.94 -16.91 -4.22
C ASP A 9 -0.60 -16.96 -4.23
N THR A 10 -1.18 -18.16 -4.22
CA THR A 10 -2.63 -18.38 -4.17
C THR A 10 -3.23 -18.22 -2.77
N LEU A 11 -2.39 -18.02 -1.73
CA LEU A 11 -2.89 -17.76 -0.38
C LEU A 11 -3.28 -16.29 -0.21
N THR A 12 -4.47 -16.07 0.34
CA THR A 12 -4.90 -14.73 0.76
C THR A 12 -4.06 -14.23 1.93
N ALA A 13 -3.84 -12.92 1.99
CA ALA A 13 -3.07 -12.24 3.05
C ALA A 13 -3.55 -12.60 4.48
N GLU A 14 -4.84 -12.87 4.64
CA GLU A 14 -5.41 -13.29 5.91
C GLU A 14 -4.95 -14.70 6.33
N LYS A 15 -4.88 -15.64 5.37
CA LYS A 15 -4.42 -17.01 5.62
C LYS A 15 -2.92 -17.08 5.85
N THR A 16 -2.14 -16.29 5.10
CA THR A 16 -0.69 -16.19 5.33
C THR A 16 -0.39 -15.65 6.72
N SER A 17 -1.09 -14.59 7.16
CA SER A 17 -0.96 -14.03 8.51
C SER A 17 -1.29 -15.03 9.61
N GLN A 18 -2.32 -15.86 9.42
CA GLN A 18 -2.66 -16.91 10.39
C GLN A 18 -1.59 -18.01 10.48
N ILE A 19 -0.97 -18.37 9.36
CA ILE A 19 0.10 -19.37 9.32
C ILE A 19 1.36 -18.82 9.99
N ILE A 20 1.74 -17.57 9.69
CA ILE A 20 2.89 -16.90 10.30
C ILE A 20 2.74 -16.88 11.82
N LYS A 21 1.58 -16.45 12.34
CA LYS A 21 1.32 -16.45 13.80
C LYS A 21 1.41 -17.83 14.45
N LYS A 22 0.97 -18.88 13.75
CA LYS A 22 1.09 -20.26 14.27
C LYS A 22 2.56 -20.69 14.35
N ILE A 23 3.36 -20.30 13.35
CA ILE A 23 4.78 -20.61 13.31
C ILE A 23 5.51 -19.84 14.41
N GLU A 24 5.22 -18.54 14.59
CA GLU A 24 5.75 -17.72 15.69
C GLU A 24 5.47 -18.36 17.06
N ASN A 25 4.22 -18.73 17.36
CA ASN A 25 3.87 -19.35 18.63
C ASN A 25 4.63 -20.67 18.89
N ILE A 26 4.78 -21.53 17.88
CA ILE A 26 5.53 -22.79 18.01
C ILE A 26 7.00 -22.52 18.29
N LEU A 27 7.57 -21.49 17.65
CA LEU A 27 8.98 -21.12 17.83
C LEU A 27 9.23 -20.49 19.19
N GLU A 28 8.30 -19.66 19.69
CA GLU A 28 8.33 -19.12 21.05
C GLU A 28 8.28 -20.24 22.11
N GLU A 29 7.43 -21.25 21.93
CA GLU A 29 7.36 -22.41 22.84
C GLU A 29 8.68 -23.19 22.89
N VAL A 30 9.43 -23.22 21.78
CA VAL A 30 10.74 -23.88 21.69
C VAL A 30 11.90 -22.95 22.12
N GLY A 31 11.59 -21.70 22.48
CA GLY A 31 12.58 -20.70 22.94
C GLY A 31 13.44 -20.12 21.82
N VAL A 32 12.98 -20.21 20.57
CA VAL A 32 13.67 -19.69 19.39
C VAL A 32 13.02 -18.37 18.98
N ASN A 33 13.70 -17.26 19.29
CA ASN A 33 13.25 -15.93 18.85
C ASN A 33 13.72 -15.69 17.41
N LEU A 34 12.79 -15.61 16.47
CA LEU A 34 13.04 -15.32 15.06
C LEU A 34 12.42 -13.97 14.70
N ASP A 35 13.25 -13.02 14.26
CA ASP A 35 12.77 -11.80 13.63
C ASP A 35 12.12 -12.17 12.29
N VAL A 36 10.79 -12.08 12.24
CA VAL A 36 10.01 -12.30 11.02
C VAL A 36 10.03 -11.02 10.19
N GLU A 37 11.04 -10.88 9.34
CA GLU A 37 11.04 -9.87 8.30
C GLU A 37 10.10 -10.31 7.17
N ASN A 38 8.90 -9.71 7.12
CA ASN A 38 8.03 -9.77 5.96
C ASN A 38 8.67 -8.97 4.82
N ASN A 39 9.60 -9.60 4.11
CA ASN A 39 10.05 -9.15 2.79
C ASN A 39 8.98 -9.50 1.75
N LEU A 40 7.75 -9.02 1.96
CA LEU A 40 6.85 -8.82 0.83
C LEU A 40 7.52 -7.71 0.04
N GLU A 41 8.15 -8.06 -1.09
CA GLU A 41 8.57 -7.08 -2.09
C GLU A 41 7.33 -6.22 -2.33
N LYS A 42 7.37 -4.98 -1.84
CA LYS A 42 6.28 -4.04 -2.05
C LYS A 42 6.25 -3.86 -3.56
N ASP A 43 5.22 -4.40 -4.22
CA ASP A 43 5.01 -4.18 -5.64
C ASP A 43 5.05 -2.66 -5.84
N ILE A 44 6.10 -2.17 -6.50
CA ILE A 44 6.27 -0.75 -6.77
C ILE A 44 5.19 -0.44 -7.80
N GLU A 45 4.08 0.14 -7.33
CA GLU A 45 3.06 0.60 -8.24
C GLU A 45 3.65 1.76 -9.07
N PRO A 46 3.33 1.87 -10.37
CA PRO A 46 3.81 2.98 -11.19
C PRO A 46 3.47 4.37 -10.62
N TRP A 47 2.51 4.45 -9.71
CA TRP A 47 2.11 5.65 -9.00
C TRP A 47 3.00 6.00 -7.79
N ASP A 48 3.71 5.02 -7.21
CA ASP A 48 4.58 5.21 -6.06
C ASP A 48 5.84 6.04 -6.40
N GLU A 49 6.22 6.10 -7.69
CA GLU A 49 7.37 6.87 -8.18
C GLU A 49 6.99 8.24 -8.78
N LEU A 50 5.70 8.60 -8.79
CA LEU A 50 5.27 9.89 -9.34
C LEU A 50 5.56 11.04 -8.40
N ASP A 51 6.42 11.94 -8.87
CA ASP A 51 6.65 13.23 -8.22
C ASP A 51 5.50 14.21 -8.57
N ILE A 52 4.45 14.15 -7.75
CA ILE A 52 3.25 14.99 -7.90
C ILE A 52 3.60 16.48 -7.89
N GLU A 53 4.63 16.89 -7.14
CA GLU A 53 5.03 18.30 -7.05
C GLU A 53 5.64 18.80 -8.37
N ASN A 54 6.35 17.94 -9.10
CA ASN A 54 6.88 18.27 -10.42
C ASN A 54 5.83 18.20 -11.54
N ILE A 55 4.83 17.33 -11.42
CA ILE A 55 3.81 17.16 -12.48
C ILE A 55 2.56 18.01 -12.28
N ALA A 56 2.28 18.45 -11.05
CA ALA A 56 1.13 19.30 -10.77
C ALA A 56 1.39 20.73 -11.28
N ILE A 57 0.35 21.32 -11.86
CA ILE A 57 0.34 22.71 -12.27
C ILE A 57 -0.57 23.46 -11.31
N ASP A 58 -0.04 24.49 -10.65
CA ASP A 58 -0.86 25.40 -9.87
C ASP A 58 -1.72 26.22 -10.84
N THR A 59 -3.04 26.09 -10.69
CA THR A 59 -4.00 26.80 -11.52
C THR A 59 -4.32 28.19 -10.97
N GLU A 60 -3.84 28.54 -9.77
CA GLU A 60 -4.18 29.76 -9.00
C GLU A 60 -5.69 29.92 -8.71
N ILE A 61 -6.48 28.86 -8.94
CA ILE A 61 -7.94 28.86 -8.75
C ILE A 61 -8.23 28.07 -7.47
N GLU A 62 -8.52 28.80 -6.39
CA GLU A 62 -8.73 28.23 -5.04
C GLU A 62 -9.82 27.15 -4.98
N ASP A 63 -10.85 27.27 -5.81
CA ASP A 63 -12.00 26.36 -5.82
C ASP A 63 -12.03 25.44 -7.04
N PHE A 64 -10.89 25.27 -7.74
CA PHE A 64 -10.82 24.48 -8.97
C PHE A 64 -11.29 23.04 -8.76
N THR A 65 -10.87 22.41 -7.65
CA THR A 65 -11.26 21.03 -7.33
C THR A 65 -12.76 20.90 -7.08
N ILE A 66 -13.39 21.94 -6.50
CA ILE A 66 -14.82 21.95 -6.19
C ILE A 66 -15.64 22.23 -7.45
N ASN A 67 -15.15 23.15 -8.29
CA ASN A 67 -15.84 23.65 -9.47
C ASN A 67 -15.20 23.16 -10.78
N HIS A 68 -14.56 21.99 -10.76
CA HIS A 68 -13.85 21.42 -11.90
C HIS A 68 -14.71 21.42 -13.17
N ASP A 69 -15.96 20.97 -13.06
CA ASP A 69 -16.87 20.89 -14.20
C ASP A 69 -17.34 22.25 -14.71
N TYR A 70 -17.39 23.27 -13.85
CA TYR A 70 -17.65 24.65 -14.26
C TYR A 70 -16.49 25.16 -15.13
N TYR A 71 -15.24 24.94 -14.70
CA TYR A 71 -14.06 25.41 -15.42
C TYR A 71 -13.76 24.64 -16.71
N LEU A 72 -13.99 23.32 -16.75
CA LEU A 72 -13.71 22.51 -17.93
C LEU A 72 -14.86 22.48 -18.95
N TYR A 73 -16.10 22.47 -18.47
CA TYR A 73 -17.27 22.18 -19.31
C TYR A 73 -18.32 23.29 -19.32
N GLY A 74 -18.16 24.33 -18.50
CA GLY A 74 -19.11 25.45 -18.43
C GLY A 74 -20.42 25.12 -17.71
N ASN A 75 -20.44 24.07 -16.89
CA ASN A 75 -21.59 23.73 -16.04
C ASN A 75 -21.84 24.83 -14.99
N PRO A 76 -23.04 24.97 -14.42
CA PRO A 76 -23.29 25.92 -13.34
C PRO A 76 -22.34 25.71 -12.15
N LYS A 77 -21.83 26.80 -11.59
CA LYS A 77 -20.93 26.77 -10.44
C LYS A 77 -21.65 26.21 -9.22
N GLN A 78 -21.01 25.30 -8.49
CA GLN A 78 -21.51 24.80 -7.22
C GLN A 78 -21.34 25.93 -6.17
N SER A 79 -22.43 26.31 -5.51
CA SER A 79 -22.47 27.33 -4.45
C SER A 79 -21.94 26.82 -3.12
#